data_AF-A0A2V8EE47-F1
#
_entry.id   AF-A0A2V8EE47-F1
#
_cell.length_a   1.000
_cell.length_b   1.000
_cell.length_c   1.000
_cell.angle_alpha   90.00
_cell.angle_beta   90.00
_cell.angle_gamma   90.00
#
_symmetry.space_group_name_H-M   'P 1'
#
loop_
_entity.id
_entity.type
_entity.pdbx_description
1 polymer ?
#
loop_
_entity_poly.entity_id
_entity_poly.type
_entity_poly.pdbx_seq_one_letter_code
_entity_poly.pdbx_strand_id
1 'polypeptide(L)'
;MTHVVVRVARNAGIVALFIMAAMLGILSGVMFAFAGDLPQVSALDNYSPSTITRISASGGQVIGEFATQRRVVVGYDDINPLLRQAIIATEDAEFDRHFGVNIWRIFVAALTDILERRRAQGASTLTQQLARNLKEQFGLTKEKSFERKVREAILAIQIEKRYTKKEIFTIYCNQMYLGHGAYGVEAASRLYFNKSNKQLTLEEAALVAGIFQTPERQSPFVDMKRATQRRNVVLQRMADEHYLTQQQADAAKQKPIVTRGAPTQPPGIAPYFVEEVRKHLEKQYGAKMLYENGL
;
A
#
# COMPACT_ATOMS: atom_id res chain seq x y z
N MET A 1 -33.73 -39.18 18.60
CA MET A 1 -32.96 -37.92 18.43
C MET A 1 -31.96 -37.97 17.27
N THR A 2 -31.25 -39.09 17.07
CA THR A 2 -30.29 -39.30 15.95
C THR A 2 -30.84 -39.04 14.55
N HIS A 3 -32.06 -39.48 14.23
CA HIS A 3 -32.67 -39.23 12.90
C HIS A 3 -32.98 -37.75 12.61
N VAL A 4 -33.28 -36.96 13.65
CA VAL A 4 -33.55 -35.52 13.50
C VAL A 4 -32.22 -34.78 13.27
N VAL A 5 -31.18 -35.14 14.03
CA VAL A 5 -29.82 -34.57 13.86
C VAL A 5 -29.25 -34.86 12.48
N VAL A 6 -29.39 -36.09 11.97
CA VAL A 6 -28.92 -36.47 10.62
C VAL A 6 -29.70 -35.72 9.52
N ARG A 7 -31.02 -35.54 9.69
CA ARG A 7 -31.83 -34.79 8.72
C ARG A 7 -31.47 -33.31 8.69
N VAL A 8 -31.24 -32.70 9.86
CA VAL A 8 -30.81 -31.30 9.97
C VAL A 8 -29.41 -31.09 9.38
N ALA A 9 -28.46 -31.97 9.70
CA ALA A 9 -27.10 -31.91 9.15
C ALA A 9 -27.08 -32.06 7.62
N ARG A 10 -27.87 -33.00 7.07
CA ARG A 10 -28.01 -33.18 5.63
C ARG A 10 -28.59 -31.94 4.95
N ASN A 11 -29.67 -31.38 5.49
CA ASN A 11 -30.30 -30.19 4.93
C ASN A 11 -29.36 -28.97 5.01
N ALA A 12 -28.62 -28.80 6.11
CA ALA A 12 -27.60 -27.76 6.23
C ALA A 12 -26.48 -27.93 5.19
N GLY A 13 -26.03 -29.17 4.94
CA GLY A 13 -25.05 -29.47 3.89
C GLY A 13 -25.53 -29.14 2.47
N ILE A 14 -26.79 -29.45 2.15
CA ILE A 14 -27.40 -29.12 0.85
C ILE A 14 -27.51 -27.60 0.66
N VAL A 15 -27.94 -26.88 1.70
CA VAL A 15 -28.01 -25.40 1.66
C VAL A 15 -26.61 -24.81 1.49
N ALA A 16 -25.60 -25.31 2.21
CA ALA A 16 -24.21 -24.85 2.07
C ALA A 16 -23.66 -25.08 0.65
N LEU A 17 -23.91 -26.25 0.06
CA LEU A 17 -23.53 -26.56 -1.32
C LEU A 17 -24.23 -25.65 -2.33
N PHE A 18 -25.53 -25.37 -2.13
CA PHE A 18 -26.28 -24.47 -2.99
C PHE A 18 -25.76 -23.03 -2.92
N ILE A 19 -25.46 -22.52 -1.72
CA ILE A 19 -24.86 -21.21 -1.53
C ILE A 19 -23.48 -21.15 -2.18
N MET A 20 -22.66 -22.19 -2.02
CA MET A 20 -21.34 -22.28 -2.63
C MET A 20 -21.43 -22.26 -4.16
N ALA A 21 -22.33 -23.05 -4.75
CA ALA A 21 -22.56 -23.08 -6.19
C ALA A 21 -23.07 -21.72 -6.72
N ALA A 22 -23.98 -21.07 -6.00
CA ALA A 22 -24.47 -19.74 -6.34
C ALA A 22 -23.34 -18.69 -6.29
N MET A 23 -22.50 -18.72 -5.25
CA MET A 23 -21.33 -17.82 -5.15
C MET A 23 -20.33 -18.07 -6.27
N LEU A 24 -20.03 -19.33 -6.61
CA LEU A 24 -19.16 -19.68 -7.72
C LEU A 24 -19.75 -19.25 -9.07
N GLY A 25 -21.05 -19.44 -9.28
CA GLY A 25 -21.75 -18.98 -10.48
C GLY A 25 -21.70 -17.46 -10.64
N ILE A 26 -21.98 -16.70 -9.57
CA ILE A 26 -21.86 -15.24 -9.56
C ILE A 26 -20.42 -14.82 -9.83
N LEU A 27 -19.44 -15.43 -9.14
CA LEU A 27 -18.03 -15.11 -9.33
C LEU A 27 -17.59 -15.37 -10.77
N SER A 28 -17.98 -16.50 -11.35
CA SER A 28 -17.65 -16.89 -12.72
C SER A 28 -18.32 -15.96 -13.74
N GLY A 29 -19.60 -15.62 -13.53
CA GLY A 29 -20.34 -14.71 -14.41
C GLY A 29 -19.76 -13.29 -14.38
N VAL A 30 -19.41 -12.79 -13.19
CA VAL A 30 -18.73 -11.49 -13.04
C VAL A 30 -17.35 -11.52 -13.69
N MET A 31 -16.55 -12.56 -13.46
CA MET A 31 -15.24 -12.70 -14.11
C MET A 31 -15.38 -12.70 -15.64
N PHE A 32 -16.35 -13.44 -16.18
CA PHE A 32 -16.58 -13.51 -17.63
C PHE A 32 -17.04 -12.17 -18.21
N ALA A 33 -17.98 -11.49 -17.55
CA ALA A 33 -18.51 -10.20 -18.00
C ALA A 33 -17.43 -9.11 -18.04
N PHE A 34 -16.46 -9.15 -17.13
CA PHE A 34 -15.39 -8.16 -17.06
C PHE A 34 -14.07 -8.64 -17.67
N ALA A 35 -13.96 -9.88 -18.15
CA ALA A 35 -12.73 -10.43 -18.71
C ALA A 35 -12.28 -9.73 -20.02
N GLY A 36 -13.23 -9.23 -20.81
CA GLY A 36 -12.96 -8.63 -22.13
C GLY A 36 -12.31 -7.25 -22.09
N ASP A 37 -12.55 -6.45 -21.04
CA ASP A 37 -12.18 -5.03 -20.98
C ASP A 37 -11.02 -4.73 -20.02
N LEU A 38 -10.29 -5.76 -19.57
CA LEU A 38 -9.23 -5.56 -18.57
C LEU A 38 -7.89 -5.25 -19.24
N PRO A 39 -7.24 -4.13 -18.87
CA PRO A 39 -5.94 -3.78 -19.39
C PRO A 39 -4.90 -4.83 -19.00
N GLN A 40 -4.01 -5.12 -19.93
CA GLN A 40 -2.96 -6.12 -19.70
C GLN A 40 -2.05 -5.69 -18.54
N VAL A 41 -1.86 -6.59 -17.57
CA VAL A 41 -0.94 -6.38 -16.43
C VAL A 41 0.54 -6.35 -16.86
N SER A 42 0.82 -6.56 -18.15
CA SER A 42 2.15 -6.36 -18.76
C SER A 42 2.69 -4.94 -18.59
N ALA A 43 1.83 -3.95 -18.29
CA ALA A 43 2.25 -2.61 -17.89
C ALA A 43 3.20 -2.59 -16.68
N LEU A 44 3.18 -3.64 -15.84
CA LEU A 44 4.09 -3.79 -14.70
C LEU A 44 5.42 -4.48 -15.04
N ASP A 45 5.57 -5.07 -16.23
CA ASP A 45 6.79 -5.82 -16.62
C ASP A 45 8.00 -4.91 -16.70
N ASN A 46 7.77 -3.70 -17.18
CA ASN A 46 8.74 -2.62 -17.24
C ASN A 46 8.46 -1.64 -16.11
N TYR A 47 8.47 -2.11 -14.85
CA TYR A 47 8.37 -1.25 -13.67
C TYR A 47 9.57 -0.29 -13.61
N SER A 48 9.44 0.84 -14.30
CA SER A 48 10.32 2.00 -14.23
C SER A 48 9.60 3.08 -13.45
N PRO A 49 9.70 3.09 -12.10
CA PRO A 49 9.12 4.16 -11.32
C PRO A 49 9.75 5.48 -11.74
N SER A 50 9.00 6.54 -11.53
CA SER A 50 9.45 7.89 -11.84
C SER A 50 10.80 8.21 -11.18
N THR A 51 11.76 8.60 -12.01
CA THR A 51 13.15 8.84 -11.59
C THR A 51 13.33 10.33 -11.29
N ILE A 52 14.15 10.65 -10.29
CA ILE A 52 14.44 12.03 -9.90
C ILE A 52 15.44 12.63 -10.89
N THR A 53 15.11 13.78 -11.48
CA THR A 53 16.09 14.61 -12.18
C THR A 53 16.97 15.31 -11.16
N ARG A 54 18.29 15.20 -11.30
CA ARG A 54 19.23 15.75 -10.32
C ARG A 54 20.19 16.72 -10.97
N ILE A 55 20.16 17.98 -10.54
CA ILE A 55 21.15 18.98 -10.91
C ILE A 55 22.33 18.86 -9.95
N SER A 56 23.50 18.54 -10.49
CA SER A 56 24.77 18.53 -9.75
C SER A 56 25.67 19.66 -10.21
N ALA A 57 26.34 20.32 -9.27
CA ALA A 57 27.44 21.24 -9.56
C ALA A 57 28.65 20.48 -10.13
N SER A 58 29.62 21.20 -10.70
CA SER A 58 30.84 20.62 -11.29
C SER A 58 31.64 19.73 -10.33
N GLY A 59 31.53 19.96 -9.01
CA GLY A 59 32.14 19.14 -7.96
C GLY A 59 31.31 17.92 -7.52
N GLY A 60 30.21 17.60 -8.19
CA GLY A 60 29.32 16.48 -7.86
C GLY A 60 28.31 16.75 -6.72
N GLN A 61 28.32 17.95 -6.14
CA GLN A 61 27.33 18.34 -5.14
C GLN A 61 25.96 18.57 -5.79
N VAL A 62 24.92 17.95 -5.24
CA VAL A 62 23.54 18.17 -5.70
C VAL A 62 23.07 19.56 -5.28
N ILE A 63 22.67 20.38 -6.27
CA ILE A 63 22.19 21.75 -6.08
C ILE A 63 20.68 21.91 -6.34
N GLY A 64 20.05 20.94 -7.01
CA GLY A 64 18.61 20.90 -7.22
C GLY A 64 18.11 19.51 -7.59
N GLU A 65 16.86 19.19 -7.24
CA GLU A 65 16.20 17.94 -7.63
C GLU A 65 14.78 18.26 -8.13
N PHE A 66 14.43 17.75 -9.30
CA PHE A 66 13.07 17.83 -9.85
C PHE A 66 12.48 16.44 -9.91
N ALA A 67 11.39 16.25 -9.18
CA ALA A 67 10.59 15.03 -9.27
C ALA A 67 9.17 15.33 -8.80
N THR A 68 8.17 14.83 -9.52
CA THR A 68 6.80 14.77 -9.00
C THR A 68 6.68 13.74 -7.88
N GLN A 69 7.57 12.74 -7.86
CA GLN A 69 7.59 11.64 -6.90
C GLN A 69 9.04 11.35 -6.48
N ARG A 70 9.39 11.56 -5.21
CA ARG A 70 10.71 11.15 -4.71
C ARG A 70 10.69 9.66 -4.41
N ARG A 71 11.23 8.85 -5.32
CA ARG A 71 11.31 7.39 -5.18
C ARG A 71 12.76 6.94 -5.06
N VAL A 72 13.02 6.08 -4.08
CA VAL A 72 14.25 5.32 -3.97
C VAL A 72 13.83 3.86 -3.97
N VAL A 73 14.09 3.15 -5.06
CA VAL A 73 13.65 1.77 -5.25
C VAL A 73 14.49 0.86 -4.37
N VAL A 74 13.83 0.04 -3.57
CA VAL A 74 14.47 -0.99 -2.73
C VAL A 74 13.98 -2.37 -3.15
N GLY A 75 14.91 -3.35 -3.17
CA GLY A 75 14.56 -4.75 -3.38
C GLY A 75 13.87 -5.36 -2.17
N TYR A 76 13.21 -6.52 -2.33
CA TYR A 76 12.50 -7.19 -1.25
C TYR A 76 13.36 -7.40 0.00
N ASP A 77 14.60 -7.87 -0.20
CA ASP A 77 15.55 -8.16 0.88
C ASP A 77 16.16 -6.89 1.50
N ASP A 78 16.02 -5.75 0.83
CA ASP A 78 16.43 -4.45 1.35
C ASP A 78 15.36 -3.80 2.24
N ILE A 79 14.15 -4.34 2.27
CA ILE A 79 13.07 -3.86 3.13
C ILE A 79 13.26 -4.42 4.54
N ASN A 80 13.31 -3.52 5.52
CA ASN A 80 13.42 -3.87 6.93
C ASN A 80 12.39 -4.96 7.34
N PRO A 81 12.83 -6.06 7.97
CA PRO A 81 11.93 -7.12 8.43
C PRO A 81 10.80 -6.63 9.34
N LEU A 82 11.07 -5.69 10.25
CA LEU A 82 10.05 -5.12 11.13
C LEU A 82 8.99 -4.36 10.33
N LEU A 83 9.41 -3.66 9.29
CA LEU A 83 8.48 -2.93 8.41
C LEU A 83 7.65 -3.90 7.57
N ARG A 84 8.25 -4.97 7.02
CA ARG A 84 7.50 -6.03 6.32
C ARG A 84 6.41 -6.60 7.21
N GLN A 85 6.77 -7.00 8.42
CA GLN A 85 5.84 -7.58 9.39
C GLN A 85 4.75 -6.59 9.79
N ALA A 86 5.09 -5.31 10.02
CA ALA A 86 4.13 -4.27 10.37
C ALA A 86 3.09 -4.04 9.26
N ILE A 87 3.53 -3.99 7.99
CA ILE A 87 2.66 -3.83 6.83
C ILE A 87 1.75 -5.06 6.67
N ILE A 88 2.32 -6.27 6.70
CA ILE A 88 1.55 -7.52 6.55
C ILE A 88 0.51 -7.63 7.68
N ALA A 89 0.91 -7.50 8.94
CA ALA A 89 -0.01 -7.63 10.08
C ALA A 89 -1.21 -6.65 10.04
N THR A 90 -0.97 -5.45 9.51
CA THR A 90 -1.97 -4.37 9.52
C THR A 90 -2.84 -4.38 8.27
N GLU A 91 -2.24 -4.54 7.10
CA GLU A 91 -2.95 -4.40 5.82
C GLU A 91 -3.48 -5.74 5.31
N ASP A 92 -2.77 -6.85 5.56
CA ASP A 92 -3.12 -8.16 5.00
C ASP A 92 -2.40 -9.32 5.71
N ALA A 93 -2.87 -9.71 6.89
CA ALA A 93 -2.20 -10.72 7.73
C ALA A 93 -2.08 -12.10 7.07
N GLU A 94 -2.99 -12.41 6.14
CA GLU A 94 -3.01 -13.65 5.38
C GLU A 94 -2.42 -13.47 3.97
N PHE A 95 -1.60 -12.45 3.75
CA PHE A 95 -1.07 -12.08 2.43
C PHE A 95 -0.50 -13.28 1.67
N ASP A 96 0.25 -14.16 2.34
CA ASP A 96 0.89 -15.32 1.71
C ASP A 96 -0.08 -16.51 1.48
N ARG A 97 -1.31 -16.45 2.03
CA ARG A 97 -2.27 -17.57 2.03
C ARG A 97 -3.41 -17.43 1.02
N HIS A 98 -3.59 -16.25 0.43
CA HIS A 98 -4.64 -16.01 -0.56
C HIS A 98 -4.06 -15.64 -1.93
N PHE A 99 -4.90 -15.66 -2.96
CA PHE A 99 -4.51 -15.34 -4.33
C PHE A 99 -5.19 -14.05 -4.79
N GLY A 100 -4.64 -12.90 -4.38
CA GLY A 100 -5.16 -11.57 -4.71
C GLY A 100 -6.40 -11.11 -3.95
N VAL A 101 -7.31 -12.02 -3.59
CA VAL A 101 -8.53 -11.69 -2.83
C VAL A 101 -8.70 -12.65 -1.66
N ASN A 102 -9.00 -12.11 -0.48
CA ASN A 102 -9.30 -12.91 0.70
C ASN A 102 -10.82 -13.02 0.90
N ILE A 103 -11.39 -14.14 0.45
CA ILE A 103 -12.84 -14.41 0.51
C ILE A 103 -13.32 -14.51 1.95
N TRP A 104 -12.55 -15.17 2.82
CA TRP A 104 -12.89 -15.30 4.23
C TRP A 104 -12.98 -13.94 4.92
N ARG A 105 -12.00 -13.07 4.68
CA ARG A 105 -11.99 -11.71 5.23
C ARG A 105 -13.13 -10.85 4.68
N ILE A 106 -13.53 -11.03 3.42
CA ILE A 106 -14.72 -10.36 2.87
C ILE A 106 -15.98 -10.82 3.63
N PHE A 107 -16.13 -12.12 3.86
CA PHE A 107 -17.27 -12.67 4.57
C PHE A 107 -17.34 -12.18 6.02
N VAL A 108 -16.22 -12.27 6.74
CA VAL A 108 -16.11 -11.78 8.13
C VAL A 108 -16.40 -10.29 8.21
N ALA A 109 -15.82 -9.48 7.32
CA ALA A 109 -16.08 -8.04 7.29
C ALA A 109 -17.56 -7.72 7.02
N ALA A 110 -18.20 -8.44 6.10
CA ALA A 110 -19.63 -8.26 5.81
C ALA A 110 -20.52 -8.59 7.03
N LEU A 111 -20.19 -9.65 7.77
CA LEU A 111 -20.92 -10.01 8.98
C LEU A 111 -20.74 -8.96 10.08
N THR A 112 -19.51 -8.52 10.32
CA THR A 112 -19.20 -7.48 11.32
C THR A 112 -19.88 -6.15 10.98
N ASP A 113 -19.91 -5.76 9.70
CA ASP A 113 -20.62 -4.56 9.23
C ASP A 113 -22.11 -4.57 9.55
N ILE A 114 -22.77 -5.73 9.35
CA ILE A 114 -24.19 -5.91 9.65
C ILE A 114 -24.43 -5.78 11.16
N LEU A 115 -23.56 -6.38 11.97
CA LEU A 115 -23.67 -6.36 13.43
C LEU A 115 -23.40 -4.96 14.02
N GLU A 116 -22.35 -4.29 13.53
CA GLU A 116 -21.91 -2.99 14.06
C GLU A 116 -22.60 -1.78 13.39
N ARG A 117 -23.40 -2.00 12.34
CA ARG A 117 -24.00 -0.96 11.49
C ARG A 117 -22.97 0.05 10.96
N ARG A 118 -21.76 -0.44 10.66
CA ARG A 118 -20.64 0.36 10.12
C ARG A 118 -20.31 -0.12 8.71
N ARG A 119 -19.61 0.72 7.94
CA ARG A 119 -19.10 0.35 6.60
C ARG A 119 -17.71 -0.28 6.72
N ALA A 120 -17.50 -1.38 6.01
CA ALA A 120 -16.28 -2.18 6.04
C ALA A 120 -15.04 -1.32 5.82
N GLN A 121 -14.20 -1.29 6.85
CA GLN A 121 -12.79 -0.96 6.72
C GLN A 121 -11.99 -2.25 6.87
N GLY A 122 -11.04 -2.49 5.96
CA GLY A 122 -10.06 -3.58 6.13
C GLY A 122 -10.29 -4.86 5.33
N ALA A 123 -11.32 -4.96 4.49
CA ALA A 123 -11.50 -6.17 3.64
C ALA A 123 -10.52 -6.27 2.45
N SER A 124 -9.86 -5.17 2.06
CA SER A 124 -9.04 -5.11 0.83
C SER A 124 -7.62 -5.63 1.02
N THR A 125 -7.18 -6.58 0.19
CA THR A 125 -5.82 -7.18 0.24
C THR A 125 -4.75 -6.21 -0.22
N LEU A 126 -3.48 -6.48 0.11
CA LEU A 126 -2.34 -5.69 -0.40
C LEU A 126 -2.37 -5.60 -1.93
N THR A 127 -2.65 -6.72 -2.60
CA THR A 127 -2.73 -6.78 -4.06
C THR A 127 -3.91 -5.97 -4.62
N GLN A 128 -5.08 -5.97 -3.95
CA GLN A 128 -6.20 -5.09 -4.32
C GLN A 128 -5.86 -3.61 -4.11
N GLN A 129 -5.16 -3.29 -3.03
CA GLN A 129 -4.71 -1.92 -2.76
C GLN A 129 -3.69 -1.46 -3.81
N LEU A 130 -2.79 -2.35 -4.25
CA LEU A 130 -1.86 -2.11 -5.35
C LEU A 130 -2.60 -1.83 -6.66
N ALA A 131 -3.52 -2.71 -7.05
CA ALA A 131 -4.35 -2.54 -8.25
C ALA A 131 -5.09 -1.19 -8.24
N ARG A 132 -5.66 -0.81 -7.09
CA ARG A 132 -6.34 0.47 -6.90
C ARG A 132 -5.40 1.67 -7.03
N ASN A 133 -4.17 1.57 -6.53
CA ASN A 133 -3.19 2.67 -6.60
C ASN A 133 -2.74 2.92 -8.04
N LEU A 134 -2.59 1.85 -8.82
CA LEU A 134 -2.22 1.88 -10.24
C LEU A 134 -3.40 2.17 -11.18
N LYS A 135 -4.49 2.73 -10.66
CA LYS A 135 -5.73 3.01 -11.39
C LYS A 135 -5.53 3.77 -12.70
N GLU A 136 -4.60 4.71 -12.78
CA GLU A 136 -4.35 5.48 -14.00
C GLU A 136 -3.69 4.62 -15.08
N GLN A 137 -2.82 3.69 -14.69
CA GLN A 137 -2.21 2.71 -15.60
C GLN A 137 -3.23 1.66 -16.06
N PHE A 138 -4.22 1.34 -15.23
CA PHE A 138 -5.25 0.35 -15.50
C PHE A 138 -6.61 0.95 -15.89
N GLY A 139 -6.68 2.23 -16.25
CA GLY A 139 -7.93 2.88 -16.70
C GLY A 139 -9.11 2.80 -15.70
N LEU A 140 -8.84 2.65 -14.40
CA LEU A 140 -9.86 2.58 -13.36
C LEU A 140 -10.41 3.98 -13.04
N THR A 141 -11.73 4.10 -12.92
CA THR A 141 -12.40 5.35 -12.55
C THR A 141 -12.11 5.76 -11.10
N LYS A 142 -12.11 7.07 -10.81
CA LYS A 142 -11.86 7.59 -9.44
C LYS A 142 -13.04 7.31 -8.49
N GLU A 143 -14.24 7.13 -9.01
CA GLU A 143 -15.46 6.97 -8.22
C GLU A 143 -15.49 5.68 -7.40
N LYS A 144 -15.94 5.77 -6.15
CA LYS A 144 -16.11 4.60 -5.28
C LYS A 144 -17.39 3.86 -5.65
N SER A 145 -17.33 3.01 -6.67
CA SER A 145 -18.43 2.14 -7.09
C SER A 145 -18.14 0.65 -6.79
N PHE A 146 -19.22 -0.14 -6.71
CA PHE A 146 -19.12 -1.61 -6.64
C PHE A 146 -18.39 -2.17 -7.86
N GLU A 147 -18.66 -1.61 -9.04
CA GLU A 147 -17.97 -1.96 -10.29
C GLU A 147 -16.46 -1.76 -10.20
N ARG A 148 -15.98 -0.62 -9.69
CA ARG A 148 -14.54 -0.40 -9.48
C ARG A 148 -13.96 -1.46 -8.54
N LYS A 149 -14.68 -1.83 -7.49
CA LYS A 149 -14.22 -2.84 -6.53
C LYS A 149 -14.11 -4.23 -7.15
N VAL A 150 -15.03 -4.59 -8.05
CA VAL A 150 -14.94 -5.81 -8.87
C VAL A 150 -13.71 -5.75 -9.77
N ARG A 151 -13.50 -4.66 -10.52
CA ARG A 151 -12.31 -4.51 -11.37
C ARG A 151 -11.00 -4.59 -10.58
N GLU A 152 -10.92 -3.97 -9.39
CA GLU A 152 -9.78 -4.11 -8.47
C GLU A 152 -9.50 -5.58 -8.09
N ALA A 153 -10.55 -6.36 -7.82
CA ALA A 153 -10.42 -7.77 -7.45
C ALA A 153 -9.92 -8.62 -8.63
N ILE A 154 -10.42 -8.38 -9.84
CA ILE A 154 -9.98 -9.12 -11.02
C ILE A 154 -8.52 -8.77 -11.36
N LEU A 155 -8.16 -7.49 -11.32
CA LEU A 155 -6.77 -7.05 -11.51
C LEU A 155 -5.83 -7.65 -10.46
N ALA A 156 -6.26 -7.73 -9.20
CA ALA A 156 -5.46 -8.37 -8.16
C ALA A 156 -5.18 -9.84 -8.47
N ILE A 157 -6.17 -10.59 -8.96
CA ILE A 157 -5.98 -11.98 -9.40
C ILE A 157 -5.01 -12.06 -10.59
N GLN A 158 -5.10 -11.14 -11.55
CA GLN A 158 -4.17 -11.12 -12.69
C GLN A 158 -2.73 -10.78 -12.28
N ILE A 159 -2.54 -9.84 -11.34
CA ILE A 159 -1.23 -9.52 -10.76
C ILE A 159 -0.64 -10.78 -10.10
N GLU A 160 -1.42 -11.51 -9.32
CA GLU A 160 -0.95 -12.72 -8.61
C GLU A 160 -0.67 -13.91 -9.52
N LYS A 161 -1.26 -13.93 -10.73
CA LYS A 161 -0.90 -14.92 -11.77
C LYS A 161 0.47 -14.65 -12.38
N ARG A 162 0.93 -13.40 -12.35
CA ARG A 162 2.13 -12.96 -13.06
C ARG A 162 3.32 -12.72 -12.14
N TYR A 163 3.07 -12.24 -10.94
CA TYR A 163 4.09 -11.85 -9.97
C TYR A 163 4.04 -12.72 -8.72
N THR A 164 5.20 -13.02 -8.17
CA THR A 164 5.34 -13.67 -6.86
C THR A 164 4.94 -12.73 -5.73
N LYS A 165 4.60 -13.30 -4.56
CA LYS A 165 4.30 -12.51 -3.34
C LYS A 165 5.39 -11.50 -2.99
N LYS A 166 6.67 -11.90 -3.14
CA LYS A 166 7.82 -11.01 -2.90
C LYS A 166 7.85 -9.83 -3.88
N GLU A 167 7.62 -10.07 -5.16
CA GLU A 167 7.57 -9.02 -6.17
C GLU A 167 6.40 -8.07 -5.93
N ILE A 168 5.20 -8.61 -5.68
CA ILE A 168 4.00 -7.81 -5.37
C ILE A 168 4.26 -6.92 -4.15
N PHE A 169 4.81 -7.49 -3.09
CA PHE A 169 5.14 -6.76 -1.88
C PHE A 169 6.20 -5.67 -2.12
N THR A 170 7.19 -5.95 -2.96
CA THR A 170 8.23 -5.00 -3.35
C THR A 170 7.64 -3.84 -4.14
N ILE A 171 6.81 -4.12 -5.14
CA ILE A 171 6.13 -3.08 -5.92
C ILE A 171 5.23 -2.26 -5.00
N TYR A 172 4.47 -2.90 -4.11
CA TYR A 172 3.64 -2.21 -3.12
C TYR A 172 4.46 -1.24 -2.27
N CYS A 173 5.58 -1.69 -1.70
CA CYS A 173 6.42 -0.86 -0.84
C CYS A 173 7.13 0.28 -1.58
N ASN A 174 7.33 0.20 -2.89
CA ASN A 174 7.96 1.26 -3.68
C ASN A 174 6.93 2.22 -4.30
N GLN A 175 5.72 1.76 -4.57
CA GLN A 175 4.71 2.53 -5.29
C GLN A 175 3.82 3.38 -4.38
N MET A 176 3.53 2.92 -3.17
CA MET A 176 2.53 3.56 -2.31
C MET A 176 2.95 4.97 -1.90
N TYR A 177 1.99 5.90 -1.99
CA TYR A 177 2.16 7.25 -1.48
C TYR A 177 2.09 7.26 0.04
N LEU A 178 3.08 7.85 0.69
CA LEU A 178 3.20 7.90 2.15
C LEU A 178 3.23 9.34 2.68
N GLY A 179 2.70 10.29 1.90
CA GLY A 179 2.56 11.70 2.31
C GLY A 179 3.74 12.58 1.92
N HIS A 180 3.49 13.89 1.81
CA HIS A 180 4.51 14.94 1.58
C HIS A 180 5.43 14.67 0.38
N GLY A 181 4.89 14.12 -0.70
CA GLY A 181 5.65 13.77 -1.91
C GLY A 181 6.56 12.53 -1.78
N ALA A 182 6.54 11.82 -0.64
CA ALA A 182 7.24 10.56 -0.47
C ALA A 182 6.44 9.41 -1.08
N TYR A 183 7.03 8.76 -2.07
CA TYR A 183 6.50 7.53 -2.66
C TYR A 183 7.46 6.39 -2.33
N GLY A 184 6.93 5.38 -1.66
CA GLY A 184 7.65 4.23 -1.20
C GLY A 184 8.31 4.38 0.18
N VAL A 185 8.61 3.23 0.78
CA VAL A 185 9.03 3.11 2.18
C VAL A 185 10.40 3.74 2.48
N GLU A 186 11.34 3.69 1.53
CA GLU A 186 12.66 4.32 1.69
C GLU A 186 12.55 5.84 1.71
N ALA A 187 11.76 6.41 0.79
CA ALA A 187 11.50 7.84 0.76
C ALA A 187 10.79 8.31 2.04
N ALA A 188 9.80 7.53 2.52
CA ALA A 188 9.11 7.83 3.78
C ALA A 188 10.05 7.77 4.99
N SER A 189 10.89 6.73 5.09
CA SER A 189 11.88 6.60 6.16
C SER A 189 12.81 7.80 6.24
N ARG A 190 13.32 8.25 5.10
CA ARG A 190 14.17 9.45 5.01
C ARG A 190 13.40 10.72 5.34
N LEU A 191 12.17 10.84 4.85
CA LEU A 191 11.30 11.99 5.10
C LEU A 191 10.98 12.16 6.59
N TYR A 192 10.64 11.08 7.30
CA TYR A 192 10.17 11.18 8.67
C TYR A 192 11.29 11.12 9.70
N PHE A 193 12.33 10.31 9.47
CA PHE A 193 13.34 9.99 10.47
C PHE A 193 14.77 10.27 10.03
N ASN A 194 14.99 10.69 8.78
CA ASN A 194 16.33 10.86 8.19
C ASN A 194 17.18 9.58 8.23
N LYS A 195 16.54 8.41 8.14
CA LYS A 195 17.17 7.09 8.19
C LYS A 195 16.87 6.30 6.93
N SER A 196 17.75 5.37 6.57
CA SER A 196 17.36 4.31 5.62
C SER A 196 16.28 3.43 6.24
N ASN A 197 15.38 2.88 5.42
CA ASN A 197 14.31 2.01 5.89
C ASN A 197 14.86 0.82 6.71
N LYS A 198 16.04 0.29 6.34
CA LYS A 198 16.76 -0.78 7.05
C LYS A 198 17.09 -0.46 8.51
N GLN A 199 17.16 0.83 8.85
CA GLN A 199 17.54 1.30 10.18
C GLN A 199 16.34 1.72 11.04
N LEU A 200 15.12 1.54 10.53
CA LEU A 200 13.91 1.82 11.30
C LEU A 200 13.84 0.92 12.53
N THR A 201 13.60 1.54 13.68
CA THR A 201 13.20 0.85 14.91
C THR A 201 11.76 0.35 14.80
N LEU A 202 11.33 -0.50 15.74
CA LEU A 202 9.98 -1.07 15.77
C LEU A 202 8.88 0.00 15.73
N GLU A 203 8.98 1.01 16.59
CA GLU A 203 8.01 2.11 16.67
C GLU A 203 7.97 2.98 15.40
N GLU A 204 9.13 3.16 14.73
CA GLU A 204 9.25 3.91 13.49
C GLU A 204 8.69 3.11 12.31
N ALA A 205 8.99 1.81 12.24
CA ALA A 205 8.43 0.89 11.24
C ALA A 205 6.90 0.79 11.37
N ALA A 206 6.39 0.69 12.60
CA ALA A 206 4.96 0.71 12.86
C ALA A 206 4.31 2.03 12.47
N LEU A 207 5.01 3.17 12.63
CA LEU A 207 4.50 4.46 12.19
C LEU A 207 4.39 4.50 10.65
N VAL A 208 5.44 4.09 9.93
CA VAL A 208 5.44 4.06 8.46
C VAL A 208 4.35 3.15 7.93
N ALA A 209 4.21 1.93 8.47
CA ALA A 209 3.14 1.00 8.11
C ALA A 209 1.74 1.59 8.39
N GLY A 210 1.60 2.37 9.47
CA GLY A 210 0.36 3.02 9.83
C GLY A 210 -0.13 4.06 8.81
N ILE A 211 0.79 4.69 8.06
CA ILE A 211 0.50 5.78 7.12
C ILE A 211 -0.17 5.29 5.84
N PHE A 212 0.05 4.04 5.42
CA PHE A 212 -0.45 3.50 4.14
C PHE A 212 -1.97 3.67 3.94
N GLN A 213 -2.75 3.49 5.00
CA GLN A 213 -4.20 3.51 4.92
C GLN A 213 -4.75 4.89 4.56
N THR A 214 -4.24 5.96 5.18
CA THR A 214 -4.69 7.33 4.94
C THR A 214 -3.53 8.32 5.12
N PRO A 215 -2.60 8.41 4.15
CA PRO A 215 -1.38 9.20 4.29
C PRO A 215 -1.61 10.67 4.62
N GLU A 216 -2.68 11.25 4.05
CA GLU A 216 -3.08 12.64 4.25
C GLU A 216 -3.50 12.97 5.69
N ARG A 217 -3.93 11.98 6.47
CA ARG A 217 -4.44 12.17 7.85
C ARG A 217 -3.58 11.53 8.92
N GLN A 218 -2.79 10.52 8.56
CA GLN A 218 -2.00 9.71 9.49
C GLN A 218 -0.53 10.11 9.52
N SER A 219 -0.15 11.13 8.75
CA SER A 219 1.20 11.70 8.79
C SER A 219 1.44 12.46 10.11
N PRO A 220 2.58 12.24 10.80
CA PRO A 220 2.91 12.94 12.04
C PRO A 220 3.12 14.46 11.85
N PHE A 221 3.35 14.92 10.61
CA PHE A 221 3.45 16.35 10.28
C PHE A 221 2.08 17.02 10.09
N VAL A 222 1.00 16.24 9.95
CA VAL A 222 -0.37 16.76 9.83
C VAL A 222 -1.08 16.66 11.18
N ASP A 223 -1.05 15.49 11.80
CA ASP A 223 -1.73 15.22 13.06
C ASP A 223 -0.97 14.17 13.87
N MET A 224 -0.11 14.64 14.77
CA MET A 224 0.72 13.78 15.62
C MET A 224 -0.12 12.82 16.49
N LYS A 225 -1.30 13.26 16.94
CA LYS A 225 -2.17 12.44 17.79
C LYS A 225 -2.76 11.27 16.99
N ARG A 226 -3.29 11.54 15.80
CA ARG A 226 -3.79 10.47 14.91
C ARG A 226 -2.68 9.54 14.44
N ALA A 227 -1.50 10.07 14.13
CA ALA A 227 -0.33 9.28 13.77
C ALA A 227 0.07 8.32 14.91
N THR A 228 0.09 8.81 16.15
CA THR A 228 0.35 8.00 17.36
C THR A 228 -0.69 6.91 17.57
N GLN A 229 -1.98 7.25 17.46
CA GLN A 229 -3.07 6.28 17.59
C GLN A 229 -2.95 5.18 16.53
N ARG A 230 -2.68 5.56 15.27
CA ARG A 230 -2.55 4.60 14.18
C ARG A 230 -1.32 3.70 14.33
N ARG A 231 -0.15 4.25 14.69
CA ARG A 231 1.03 3.46 15.05
C ARG A 231 0.72 2.45 16.15
N ASN A 232 -0.01 2.85 17.19
CA ASN A 232 -0.36 1.95 18.29
C ASN A 232 -1.30 0.82 17.84
N VAL A 233 -2.20 1.08 16.89
CA VAL A 233 -3.00 0.02 16.25
C VAL A 233 -2.10 -0.95 15.50
N VAL A 234 -1.12 -0.46 14.73
CA VAL A 234 -0.15 -1.33 14.03
C VAL A 234 0.63 -2.20 15.01
N LEU A 235 1.15 -1.63 16.09
CA LEU A 235 1.86 -2.39 17.13
C LEU A 235 0.98 -3.46 17.77
N GLN A 236 -0.30 -3.16 18.02
CA GLN A 236 -1.23 -4.16 18.52
C GLN A 236 -1.47 -5.27 17.49
N ARG A 237 -1.71 -4.92 16.22
CA ARG A 237 -1.87 -5.90 15.14
C ARG A 237 -0.65 -6.80 15.00
N MET A 238 0.56 -6.27 15.13
CA MET A 238 1.78 -7.09 15.13
C MET A 238 1.84 -8.06 16.31
N ALA A 239 1.29 -7.70 17.48
CA ALA A 239 1.18 -8.62 18.62
C ALA A 239 0.11 -9.70 18.38
N ASP A 240 -1.06 -9.29 17.87
CA ASP A 240 -2.18 -10.19 17.54
C ASP A 240 -1.77 -11.25 16.51
N GLU A 241 -0.94 -10.87 15.53
CA GLU A 241 -0.39 -11.76 14.50
C GLU A 241 0.95 -12.42 14.91
N HIS A 242 1.34 -12.31 16.19
CA HIS A 242 2.51 -12.95 16.81
C HIS A 242 3.89 -12.57 16.23
N TYR A 243 4.02 -11.43 15.55
CA TYR A 243 5.33 -10.90 15.15
C TYR A 243 6.13 -10.34 16.32
N LEU A 244 5.46 -9.99 17.41
CA LEU A 244 6.06 -9.51 18.65
C LEU A 244 5.20 -9.92 19.85
N THR A 245 5.78 -9.88 21.04
CA THR A 245 5.05 -10.12 22.30
C THR A 245 4.20 -8.90 22.68
N GLN A 246 3.11 -9.11 23.41
CA GLN A 246 2.29 -8.00 23.93
C GLN A 246 3.14 -6.99 24.75
N GLN A 247 4.10 -7.48 25.54
CA GLN A 247 5.01 -6.63 26.31
C GLN A 247 5.87 -5.73 25.42
N GLN A 248 6.40 -6.25 24.31
CA GLN A 248 7.14 -5.45 23.32
C GLN A 248 6.24 -4.41 22.66
N ALA A 249 4.98 -4.77 22.34
CA ALA A 249 4.00 -3.86 21.79
C ALA A 249 3.76 -2.68 22.74
N ASP A 250 3.50 -2.97 24.01
CA ASP A 250 3.15 -1.97 25.01
C ASP A 250 4.34 -1.08 25.36
N ALA A 251 5.56 -1.65 25.44
CA ALA A 251 6.78 -0.87 25.58
C ALA A 251 7.00 0.09 24.38
N ALA A 252 6.77 -0.37 23.15
CA ALA A 252 6.92 0.46 21.95
C ALA A 252 5.84 1.55 21.87
N LYS A 253 4.60 1.29 22.33
CA LYS A 253 3.51 2.28 22.38
C LYS A 253 3.83 3.46 23.31
N GLN A 254 4.60 3.22 24.38
CA GLN A 254 5.01 4.25 25.35
C GLN A 254 6.10 5.18 24.80
N LYS A 255 6.84 4.77 23.77
CA LYS A 255 7.87 5.63 23.17
C LYS A 255 7.23 6.80 22.41
N PRO A 256 7.75 8.02 22.55
CA PRO A 256 7.29 9.17 21.77
C PRO A 256 7.63 8.99 20.29
N ILE A 257 6.82 9.58 19.40
CA ILE A 257 7.19 9.73 17.99
C ILE A 257 8.18 10.89 17.89
N VAL A 258 9.42 10.59 17.55
CA VAL A 258 10.45 11.61 17.27
C VAL A 258 10.67 11.66 15.76
N THR A 259 10.16 12.70 15.10
CA THR A 259 10.46 12.96 13.68
C THR A 259 11.65 13.91 13.56
N ARG A 260 12.25 14.00 12.37
CA ARG A 260 13.34 14.95 12.08
C ARG A 260 12.93 16.44 12.06
N GLY A 261 11.70 16.76 12.49
CA GLY A 261 11.05 18.06 12.28
C GLY A 261 10.29 18.12 10.95
N ALA A 262 9.34 19.07 10.85
CA ALA A 262 8.63 19.31 9.58
C ALA A 262 9.66 19.68 8.50
N PRO A 263 9.47 19.28 7.23
CA PRO A 263 10.41 19.62 6.17
C PRO A 263 10.40 21.14 5.96
N THR A 264 11.34 21.85 6.57
CA THR A 264 11.76 23.16 6.09
C THR A 264 12.45 22.89 4.76
N GLN A 265 11.89 23.33 3.64
CA GLN A 265 12.69 23.43 2.43
C GLN A 265 13.81 24.44 2.76
N PRO A 266 15.07 24.03 2.90
CA PRO A 266 16.14 25.00 2.94
C PRO A 266 16.04 25.80 1.63
N PRO A 267 16.24 27.12 1.61
CA PRO A 267 16.42 27.81 0.34
C PRO A 267 17.51 27.05 -0.43
N GLY A 268 17.12 26.47 -1.57
CA GLY A 268 18.01 25.62 -2.37
C GLY A 268 19.28 26.38 -2.72
N ILE A 269 20.36 25.65 -3.00
CA ILE A 269 21.61 26.28 -3.46
C ILE A 269 21.30 26.95 -4.81
N ALA A 270 21.40 28.29 -4.87
CA ALA A 270 21.13 29.09 -6.05
C ALA A 270 19.70 28.88 -6.65
N PRO A 271 18.63 29.30 -5.94
CA PRO A 271 17.25 29.00 -6.33
C PRO A 271 16.87 29.58 -7.70
N TYR A 272 17.39 30.76 -8.04
CA TYR A 272 17.19 31.37 -9.36
C TYR A 272 17.85 30.58 -10.49
N PHE A 273 19.06 30.06 -10.27
CA PHE A 273 19.76 29.26 -11.25
C PHE A 273 19.05 27.92 -11.47
N VAL A 274 18.66 27.26 -10.38
CA VAL A 274 17.87 26.02 -10.42
C VAL A 274 16.56 26.24 -11.19
N GLU A 275 15.86 27.34 -10.96
CA GLU A 275 14.62 27.67 -11.69
C GLU A 275 14.85 27.93 -13.18
N GLU A 276 15.93 28.61 -13.58
CA GLU A 276 16.25 28.79 -15.00
C GLU A 276 16.63 27.47 -15.68
N VAL A 277 17.39 26.60 -14.99
CA VAL A 277 17.68 25.24 -15.47
C VAL A 277 16.39 24.43 -15.61
N ARG A 278 15.45 24.55 -14.66
CA ARG A 278 14.12 23.90 -14.73
C ARG A 278 13.37 24.30 -15.99
N LYS A 279 13.26 25.61 -16.27
CA LYS A 279 12.56 26.14 -17.46
C LYS A 279 13.23 25.67 -18.74
N HIS A 280 14.56 25.64 -18.79
CA HIS A 280 15.31 25.17 -19.94
C HIS A 280 15.05 23.69 -20.21
N LEU A 281 15.18 22.84 -19.17
CA LEU A 281 14.94 21.40 -19.29
C LEU A 281 13.49 21.08 -19.64
N GLU A 282 12.51 21.78 -19.06
CA GLU A 282 11.10 21.61 -19.39
C GLU A 282 10.81 21.97 -20.85
N LYS A 283 11.39 23.07 -21.35
CA LYS A 283 11.24 23.49 -22.75
C LYS A 283 11.86 22.48 -23.73
N GLN A 284 12.99 21.88 -23.36
CA GLN A 284 13.74 20.98 -24.25
C GLN A 284 13.23 19.54 -24.22
N TYR A 285 12.90 19.01 -23.04
CA TYR A 285 12.55 17.60 -22.83
C TYR A 285 11.07 17.38 -22.50
N GLY A 286 10.33 18.44 -22.22
CA GLY A 286 8.95 18.39 -21.75
C GLY A 286 8.84 18.10 -20.25
N ALA A 287 7.74 18.55 -19.64
CA ALA A 287 7.48 18.39 -18.21
C ALA A 287 7.52 16.91 -17.75
N LYS A 288 7.01 15.99 -18.58
CA LYS A 288 6.98 14.57 -18.25
C LYS A 288 8.39 13.98 -18.09
N MET A 289 9.33 14.30 -18.99
CA MET A 289 10.71 13.84 -18.85
C MET A 289 11.38 14.42 -17.61
N LEU A 290 11.22 15.74 -17.40
CA LEU A 290 11.82 16.46 -16.28
C LEU A 290 11.38 15.94 -14.91
N TYR A 291 10.08 15.69 -14.72
CA TYR A 291 9.54 15.36 -13.40
C TYR A 291 9.29 13.87 -13.18
N GLU A 292 9.16 13.07 -14.25
CA GLU A 292 8.78 11.66 -14.14
C GLU A 292 9.82 10.68 -14.66
N ASN A 293 10.71 11.01 -15.60
CA ASN A 293 11.62 10.01 -16.18
C ASN A 293 13.09 10.15 -15.73
N GLY A 294 13.42 11.26 -15.06
CA GLY A 294 14.76 11.60 -14.61
C GLY A 294 15.69 12.03 -15.74
N LEU A 295 16.54 13.01 -15.43
CA LEU A 295 17.66 13.51 -16.24
C LEU A 295 18.92 13.61 -15.37
#